data_AF-A0A5C5XRT1-F1
#
_entry.id   AF-A0A5C5XRT1-F1
#
_cell.length_a   1.000
_cell.length_b   1.000
_cell.length_c   1.000
_cell.angle_alpha   90.00
_cell.angle_beta   90.00
_cell.angle_gamma   90.00
#
_symmetry.space_group_name_H-M   'P 1'
#
loop_
_entity.id
_entity.type
_entity.pdbx_description
1 polymer ?
#
loop_
_entity_poly.entity_id
_entity_poly.type
_entity_poly.pdbx_seq_one_letter_code
_entity_poly.pdbx_strand_id
1 'polypeptide(L)'
;MKLRNTVSLCLVLVAVGPAAAVNLVLDYSYDSSNFFGAGNPDGPAAGAAAKAALEEVARYYSEILQDSFSEVRTPDPVVNGSAEYSWTWSQTFTHPATGSNVTIVDPTINADEYRIYAGARSIAGTTLGIGGPGGYGYNLGGSYFPSDLALINSTTDQFLSQVVHRGEPDGEFAAWGGSISFDSDTSTNWHWDWTTDVEFLESDFYSVAVHELGHALGLGASNEWSSLVQNNSFLGANAYAANGGSYPSAFGGHWQFGVESTVLGLDTVQEAALDPDVTNGTRKYLTTLDAAALKDIGWEVATIAPPIGGDPLFGDYNDDGFVDAADYTLWRDSVGQPAGSLPNDPSSTTIGSEQYRAWSDNYGAAATAPGATAAPEPSAIVLLTGLGWWSRRRRAATPPRPRPA
;
A
#
# COMPACT_ATOMS: atom_id res chain seq x y z
N MET A 1 32.62 47.28 17.42
CA MET A 1 31.82 46.65 16.34
C MET A 1 32.13 45.15 16.36
N LYS A 2 31.36 44.35 17.09
CA LYS A 2 31.57 42.89 17.20
C LYS A 2 30.37 42.20 16.59
N LEU A 3 30.56 41.53 15.45
CA LEU A 3 29.54 40.70 14.81
C LEU A 3 29.20 39.52 15.73
N ARG A 4 27.91 39.31 15.98
CA ARG A 4 27.38 38.11 16.62
C ARG A 4 27.03 37.11 15.52
N ASN A 5 27.80 36.02 15.42
CA ASN A 5 27.43 34.87 14.60
C ASN A 5 26.20 34.20 15.22
N THR A 6 25.10 34.20 14.48
CA THR A 6 23.92 33.39 14.78
C THR A 6 24.18 32.00 14.18
N VAL A 7 24.34 31.00 15.03
CA VAL A 7 24.34 29.59 14.62
C VAL A 7 22.87 29.16 14.58
N SER A 8 22.33 28.93 13.39
CA SER A 8 21.05 28.25 13.23
C SER A 8 21.23 26.78 13.59
N LEU A 9 20.59 26.36 14.68
CA LEU A 9 20.46 24.96 15.04
C LEU A 9 19.43 24.34 14.10
N CYS A 10 19.89 23.56 13.12
CA CYS A 10 19.02 22.71 12.31
C CYS A 10 18.52 21.58 13.21
N LEU A 11 17.24 21.64 13.61
CA LEU A 11 16.57 20.57 14.31
C LEU A 11 16.21 19.51 13.26
N VAL A 12 16.98 18.42 13.20
CA VAL A 12 16.59 17.22 12.46
C VAL A 12 15.53 16.54 13.33
N LEU A 13 14.26 16.62 12.95
CA LEU A 13 13.22 15.75 13.49
C LEU A 13 13.43 14.35 12.91
N VAL A 14 13.85 13.42 13.75
CA VAL A 14 13.74 11.99 13.48
C VAL A 14 12.31 11.61 13.84
N ALA A 15 11.51 11.18 12.87
CA ALA A 15 10.26 10.49 13.15
C ALA A 15 10.61 9.20 13.88
N VAL A 16 10.26 9.12 15.17
CA VAL A 16 10.48 7.92 15.98
C VAL A 16 9.27 7.03 15.76
N GLY A 17 9.40 6.00 14.92
CA GLY A 17 8.42 4.91 14.88
C GLY A 17 8.34 4.22 16.24
N PRO A 18 7.21 3.55 16.58
CA PRO A 18 7.17 2.68 17.75
C PRO A 18 8.33 1.68 17.71
N ALA A 19 9.02 1.49 18.83
CA ALA A 19 10.35 0.88 18.89
C ALA A 19 10.40 -0.65 18.65
N ALA A 20 9.32 -1.27 18.15
CA ALA A 20 9.19 -2.70 17.85
C ALA A 20 7.89 -2.94 17.05
N ALA A 21 7.92 -2.73 15.73
CA ALA A 21 6.81 -3.09 14.84
C ALA A 21 7.36 -3.29 13.43
N VAL A 22 6.98 -4.40 12.79
CA VAL A 22 7.37 -4.70 11.40
C VAL A 22 6.95 -3.56 10.48
N ASN A 23 7.91 -3.11 9.67
CA ASN A 23 7.74 -2.06 8.69
C ASN A 23 8.00 -2.59 7.28
N LEU A 24 6.99 -2.46 6.41
CA LEU A 24 7.12 -2.75 4.99
C LEU A 24 8.00 -1.68 4.33
N VAL A 25 9.13 -2.11 3.79
CA VAL A 25 10.08 -1.26 3.06
C VAL A 25 9.98 -1.57 1.58
N LEU A 26 9.40 -0.63 0.82
CA LEU A 26 9.30 -0.72 -0.63
C LEU A 26 10.63 -0.42 -1.30
N ASP A 27 11.06 -1.32 -2.17
CA ASP A 27 12.29 -1.23 -2.95
C ASP A 27 11.98 -1.27 -4.45
N TYR A 28 12.17 -0.13 -5.11
CA TYR A 28 11.91 0.04 -6.54
C TYR A 28 13.15 -0.22 -7.42
N SER A 29 14.24 -0.77 -6.87
CA SER A 29 15.48 -1.03 -7.63
C SER A 29 15.30 -2.00 -8.80
N TYR A 30 14.24 -2.81 -8.77
CA TYR A 30 13.88 -3.76 -9.83
C TYR A 30 12.69 -3.31 -10.70
N ASP A 31 12.20 -2.07 -10.53
CA ASP A 31 11.26 -1.42 -11.46
C ASP A 31 12.01 -0.89 -12.70
N SER A 32 12.50 -1.81 -13.53
CA SER A 32 13.33 -1.45 -14.70
C SER A 32 12.58 -0.62 -15.75
N SER A 33 11.25 -0.68 -15.74
CA SER A 33 10.38 0.13 -16.59
C SER A 33 10.13 1.54 -16.07
N ASN A 34 10.47 1.85 -14.81
CA ASN A 34 10.06 3.08 -14.13
C ASN A 34 8.52 3.24 -14.12
N PHE A 35 7.81 2.13 -13.89
CA PHE A 35 6.34 2.06 -13.82
C PHE A 35 5.78 2.94 -12.70
N PHE A 36 6.49 3.03 -11.57
CA PHE A 36 6.17 3.93 -10.45
C PHE A 36 6.70 5.35 -10.67
N GLY A 37 6.84 5.76 -11.92
CA GLY A 37 7.39 7.03 -12.34
C GLY A 37 7.10 7.32 -13.81
N ALA A 38 8.09 7.83 -14.53
CA ALA A 38 7.90 8.35 -15.88
C ALA A 38 7.62 7.28 -16.96
N GLY A 39 7.82 6.00 -16.66
CA GLY A 39 7.57 4.89 -17.56
C GLY A 39 6.23 4.18 -17.34
N ASN A 40 5.36 4.72 -16.49
CA ASN A 40 3.97 4.26 -16.40
C ASN A 40 3.27 4.37 -17.77
N PRO A 41 2.47 3.36 -18.19
CA PRO A 41 1.72 3.40 -19.44
C PRO A 41 0.86 4.65 -19.67
N ASP A 42 0.27 5.19 -18.59
CA ASP A 42 -0.60 6.36 -18.64
C ASP A 42 0.13 7.67 -18.31
N GLY A 43 1.46 7.61 -18.25
CA GLY A 43 2.36 8.74 -18.13
C GLY A 43 2.81 9.06 -16.69
N PRO A 44 3.71 10.06 -16.52
CA PRO A 44 4.40 10.27 -15.25
C PRO A 44 3.50 10.60 -14.05
N ALA A 45 2.35 11.23 -14.28
CA ALA A 45 1.38 11.53 -13.23
C ALA A 45 0.71 10.26 -12.70
N ALA A 46 0.34 9.34 -13.59
CA ALA A 46 -0.17 8.03 -13.22
C ALA A 46 0.88 7.20 -12.47
N GLY A 47 2.14 7.24 -12.90
CA GLY A 47 3.23 6.57 -12.17
C GLY A 47 3.44 7.12 -10.77
N ALA A 48 3.34 8.44 -10.58
CA ALA A 48 3.40 9.05 -9.25
C ALA A 48 2.19 8.67 -8.37
N ALA A 49 0.98 8.63 -8.94
CA ALA A 49 -0.23 8.21 -8.24
C ALA A 49 -0.19 6.72 -7.84
N ALA A 50 0.24 5.83 -8.75
CA ALA A 50 0.46 4.42 -8.47
C ALA A 50 1.48 4.22 -7.34
N LYS A 51 2.56 5.01 -7.36
CA LYS A 51 3.56 4.98 -6.30
C LYS A 51 2.98 5.39 -4.95
N ALA A 52 2.26 6.51 -4.92
CA ALA A 52 1.60 7.00 -3.70
C ALA A 52 0.58 5.99 -3.16
N ALA A 53 -0.20 5.34 -4.02
CA ALA A 53 -1.14 4.30 -3.63
C ALA A 53 -0.44 3.10 -3.00
N LEU A 54 0.63 2.59 -3.63
CA LEU A 54 1.38 1.46 -3.06
C LEU A 54 2.08 1.82 -1.74
N GLU A 55 2.67 3.01 -1.66
CA GLU A 55 3.30 3.53 -0.42
C GLU A 55 2.27 3.65 0.71
N GLU A 56 1.04 4.08 0.41
CA GLU A 56 -0.03 4.14 1.40
C GLU A 56 -0.47 2.76 1.88
N VAL A 57 -0.67 1.81 0.97
CA VAL A 57 -1.02 0.43 1.36
C VAL A 57 0.09 -0.18 2.23
N ALA A 58 1.36 0.03 1.86
CA ALA A 58 2.49 -0.45 2.66
C ALA A 58 2.54 0.21 4.05
N ARG A 59 2.32 1.54 4.13
CA ARG A 59 2.22 2.27 5.39
C ARG A 59 1.10 1.70 6.28
N TYR A 60 -0.07 1.45 5.71
CA TYR A 60 -1.20 0.89 6.45
C TYR A 60 -0.92 -0.52 6.97
N TYR A 61 -0.31 -1.39 6.17
CA TYR A 61 0.14 -2.70 6.67
C TYR A 61 1.18 -2.55 7.80
N SER A 62 2.16 -1.66 7.67
CA SER A 62 3.12 -1.37 8.75
C SER A 62 2.46 -0.83 10.02
N GLU A 63 1.30 -0.17 9.90
CA GLU A 63 0.57 0.36 11.04
C GLU A 63 -0.21 -0.73 11.80
N ILE A 64 -0.75 -1.71 11.08
CA ILE A 64 -1.56 -2.78 11.70
C ILE A 64 -0.75 -3.97 12.17
N LEU A 65 0.43 -4.25 11.59
CA LEU A 65 1.28 -5.36 12.01
C LEU A 65 2.10 -4.96 13.25
N GLN A 66 1.99 -5.75 14.32
CA GLN A 66 2.55 -5.43 15.64
C GLN A 66 3.76 -6.29 16.02
N ASP A 67 4.05 -7.30 15.21
CA ASP A 67 5.17 -8.22 15.34
C ASP A 67 6.50 -7.46 15.34
N SER A 68 7.56 -8.09 15.87
CA SER A 68 8.90 -7.52 15.85
C SER A 68 9.91 -8.53 15.37
N PHE A 69 10.55 -8.21 14.26
CA PHE A 69 11.49 -9.11 13.63
C PHE A 69 12.92 -8.80 14.03
N SER A 70 13.65 -9.85 14.38
CA SER A 70 15.11 -9.80 14.48
C SER A 70 15.76 -9.53 13.11
N GLU A 71 16.93 -8.91 13.18
CA GLU A 71 17.82 -8.71 12.02
C GLU A 71 18.23 -10.08 11.45
N VAL A 72 18.24 -10.17 10.11
CA VAL A 72 18.89 -11.28 9.40
C VAL A 72 20.24 -10.82 8.90
N ARG A 73 21.31 -11.38 9.47
CA ARG A 73 22.69 -11.06 9.10
C ARG A 73 23.57 -12.31 9.19
N THR A 74 24.45 -12.47 8.21
CA THR A 74 25.48 -13.52 8.23
C THR A 74 26.45 -13.30 9.40
N PRO A 75 26.64 -14.30 10.28
CA PRO A 75 27.62 -14.23 11.38
C PRO A 75 29.06 -14.11 10.88
N ASP A 76 29.93 -13.58 11.75
CA ASP A 76 31.37 -13.63 11.49
C ASP A 76 31.85 -15.09 11.47
N PRO A 77 32.78 -15.46 10.56
CA PRO A 77 33.34 -16.81 10.52
C PRO A 77 34.03 -17.20 11.82
N VAL A 78 33.95 -18.48 12.18
CA VAL A 78 34.75 -19.04 13.28
C VAL A 78 36.12 -19.40 12.74
N VAL A 79 37.14 -18.67 13.20
CA VAL A 79 38.53 -18.83 12.77
C VAL A 79 39.39 -19.36 13.92
N ASN A 80 40.06 -20.50 13.70
CA ASN A 80 41.02 -21.08 14.64
C ASN A 80 42.25 -21.60 13.88
N GLY A 81 43.37 -20.86 13.95
CA GLY A 81 44.58 -21.16 13.19
C GLY A 81 44.32 -21.09 11.69
N SER A 82 44.46 -22.20 10.97
CA SER A 82 44.15 -22.32 9.54
C SER A 82 42.74 -22.87 9.26
N ALA A 83 41.97 -23.20 10.30
CA ALA A 83 40.60 -23.66 10.17
C ALA A 83 39.66 -22.45 10.16
N GLU A 84 38.72 -22.44 9.23
CA GLU A 84 37.68 -21.42 9.08
C GLU A 84 36.36 -22.13 8.76
N TYR A 85 35.32 -21.82 9.53
CA TYR A 85 33.95 -22.23 9.28
C TYR A 85 33.09 -21.00 9.08
N SER A 86 32.31 -20.97 8.00
CA SER A 86 31.50 -19.83 7.63
C SER A 86 30.06 -20.22 7.32
N TRP A 87 29.22 -19.20 7.36
CA TRP A 87 27.81 -19.23 7.02
C TRP A 87 27.61 -18.30 5.84
N THR A 88 26.67 -18.63 4.97
CA THR A 88 26.09 -17.69 4.02
C THR A 88 24.61 -17.95 3.91
N TRP A 89 23.83 -16.91 3.59
CA TRP A 89 22.45 -17.08 3.16
C TRP A 89 22.18 -16.35 1.86
N SER A 90 21.08 -16.68 1.22
CA SER A 90 20.58 -15.93 0.09
C SER A 90 19.09 -15.78 0.16
N GLN A 91 18.61 -14.62 -0.24
CA GLN A 91 17.20 -14.41 -0.50
C GLN A 91 16.90 -14.64 -1.98
N THR A 92 15.70 -15.16 -2.27
CA THR A 92 15.23 -15.42 -3.63
C THR A 92 13.83 -14.86 -3.81
N PHE A 93 13.56 -14.25 -4.97
CA PHE A 93 12.25 -13.69 -5.26
C PHE A 93 12.04 -13.59 -6.77
N THR A 94 10.80 -13.37 -7.19
CA THR A 94 10.48 -13.17 -8.60
C THR A 94 10.77 -11.73 -8.99
N HIS A 95 11.65 -11.52 -9.96
CA HIS A 95 11.98 -10.19 -10.48
C HIS A 95 10.71 -9.50 -10.98
N PRO A 96 10.31 -8.34 -10.41
CA PRO A 96 9.00 -7.78 -10.70
C PRO A 96 8.84 -7.36 -12.16
N ALA A 97 9.86 -6.79 -12.78
CA ALA A 97 9.81 -6.41 -14.19
C ALA A 97 10.06 -7.53 -15.24
N THR A 98 10.56 -8.71 -14.85
CA THR A 98 10.92 -9.76 -15.84
C THR A 98 10.29 -11.12 -15.56
N GLY A 99 9.76 -11.36 -14.37
CA GLY A 99 9.24 -12.67 -13.95
C GLY A 99 10.31 -13.74 -13.72
N SER A 100 11.59 -13.42 -13.89
CA SER A 100 12.70 -14.36 -13.67
C SER A 100 13.07 -14.44 -12.18
N ASN A 101 13.65 -15.54 -11.73
CA ASN A 101 14.12 -15.65 -10.35
C ASN A 101 15.37 -14.79 -10.09
N VAL A 102 15.37 -14.02 -9.00
CA VAL A 102 16.53 -13.28 -8.49
C VAL A 102 17.09 -14.03 -7.29
N THR A 103 18.41 -13.95 -7.10
CA THR A 103 19.08 -14.40 -5.88
C THR A 103 20.06 -13.33 -5.44
N ILE A 104 19.91 -12.85 -4.20
CA ILE A 104 20.86 -11.93 -3.57
C ILE A 104 21.57 -12.73 -2.47
N VAL A 105 22.90 -12.78 -2.55
CA VAL A 105 23.75 -13.55 -1.64
C VAL A 105 24.28 -12.65 -0.54
N ASP A 106 24.22 -13.14 0.69
CA ASP A 106 24.57 -12.47 1.93
C ASP A 106 24.00 -11.05 2.10
N PRO A 107 22.69 -10.83 1.86
CA PRO A 107 22.08 -9.56 2.23
C PRO A 107 22.03 -9.41 3.76
N THR A 108 21.86 -8.18 4.21
CA THR A 108 21.42 -7.88 5.58
C THR A 108 20.01 -7.34 5.49
N ILE A 109 19.09 -7.91 6.26
CA ILE A 109 17.73 -7.39 6.46
C ILE A 109 17.68 -6.86 7.87
N ASN A 110 17.44 -5.56 8.02
CA ASN A 110 17.42 -4.91 9.32
C ASN A 110 16.35 -5.52 10.22
N ALA A 111 16.51 -5.34 11.54
CA ALA A 111 15.42 -5.60 12.47
C ALA A 111 14.15 -4.84 12.05
N ASP A 112 13.00 -5.49 12.24
CA ASP A 112 11.67 -5.00 11.88
C ASP A 112 11.46 -4.67 10.39
N GLU A 113 12.42 -4.94 9.50
CA GLU A 113 12.24 -4.69 8.06
C GLU A 113 11.51 -5.86 7.38
N TYR A 114 10.46 -5.56 6.61
CA TYR A 114 9.86 -6.47 5.64
C TYR A 114 10.00 -5.91 4.23
N ARG A 115 10.96 -6.43 3.45
CA ARG A 115 11.31 -5.81 2.16
C ARG A 115 10.39 -6.27 1.03
N ILE A 116 9.85 -5.33 0.27
CA ILE A 116 9.05 -5.62 -0.93
C ILE A 116 9.73 -5.05 -2.16
N TYR A 117 10.20 -5.93 -3.05
CA TYR A 117 10.65 -5.50 -4.38
C TYR A 117 9.45 -5.26 -5.29
N ALA A 118 9.21 -3.99 -5.64
CA ALA A 118 8.07 -3.57 -6.44
C ALA A 118 8.49 -3.26 -7.88
N GLY A 119 7.59 -3.55 -8.82
CA GLY A 119 7.73 -3.17 -10.22
C GLY A 119 6.50 -3.59 -11.02
N ALA A 120 6.62 -3.60 -12.34
CA ALA A 120 5.55 -4.02 -13.22
C ALA A 120 6.08 -4.71 -14.47
N ARG A 121 5.25 -5.56 -15.06
CA ARG A 121 5.52 -6.23 -16.33
C ARG A 121 4.20 -6.53 -17.02
N SER A 122 4.24 -6.84 -18.32
CA SER A 122 3.06 -7.42 -18.98
C SER A 122 2.74 -8.78 -18.34
N ILE A 123 1.52 -8.93 -17.87
CA ILE A 123 1.00 -10.17 -17.29
C ILE A 123 -0.09 -10.70 -18.22
N ALA A 124 -0.01 -11.97 -18.59
CA ALA A 124 -0.96 -12.54 -19.53
C ALA A 124 -2.34 -12.76 -18.90
N GLY A 125 -3.40 -12.54 -19.68
CA GLY A 125 -4.78 -12.84 -19.26
C GLY A 125 -5.44 -11.66 -18.58
N THR A 126 -6.15 -11.91 -17.48
CA THR A 126 -6.90 -10.90 -16.72
C THR A 126 -6.28 -10.62 -15.35
N THR A 127 -5.06 -11.13 -15.11
CA THR A 127 -4.35 -10.95 -13.85
C THR A 127 -3.77 -9.55 -13.78
N LEU A 128 -4.20 -8.78 -12.78
CA LEU A 128 -3.81 -7.37 -12.60
C LEU A 128 -2.53 -7.19 -11.79
N GLY A 129 -2.22 -8.17 -10.93
CA GLY A 129 -1.08 -8.16 -10.05
C GLY A 129 -0.61 -9.58 -9.72
N ILE A 130 0.64 -9.70 -9.31
CA ILE A 130 1.22 -10.93 -8.75
C ILE A 130 2.16 -10.54 -7.61
N GLY A 131 1.79 -10.93 -6.40
CA GLY A 131 2.56 -10.81 -5.18
C GLY A 131 2.88 -12.16 -4.56
N GLY A 132 3.91 -12.17 -3.71
CA GLY A 132 4.24 -13.37 -2.96
C GLY A 132 5.50 -13.21 -2.11
N PRO A 133 5.65 -14.04 -1.07
CA PRO A 133 6.82 -14.02 -0.21
C PRO A 133 8.04 -14.53 -0.97
N GLY A 134 9.21 -14.05 -0.55
CA GLY A 134 10.49 -14.50 -1.04
C GLY A 134 10.91 -15.81 -0.39
N GLY A 135 11.67 -16.62 -1.12
CA GLY A 135 12.34 -17.79 -0.58
C GLY A 135 13.69 -17.43 0.03
N TYR A 136 14.31 -18.38 0.71
CA TYR A 136 15.66 -18.29 1.25
C TYR A 136 16.45 -19.57 0.98
N GLY A 137 17.76 -19.48 1.09
CA GLY A 137 18.69 -20.62 1.10
C GLY A 137 19.89 -20.29 1.98
N TYR A 138 20.63 -21.31 2.42
CA TYR A 138 21.84 -21.12 3.21
C TYR A 138 22.89 -22.18 2.90
N ASN A 139 24.16 -21.81 3.06
CA ASN A 139 25.29 -22.73 2.97
C ASN A 139 26.11 -22.61 4.25
N LEU A 140 26.45 -23.76 4.82
CA LEU A 140 27.20 -23.86 6.06
C LEU A 140 28.40 -24.77 5.80
N GLY A 141 29.62 -24.31 6.05
CA GLY A 141 30.75 -25.16 5.78
C GLY A 141 32.11 -24.54 6.04
N GLY A 142 33.11 -25.41 5.98
CA GLY A 142 34.49 -25.06 6.22
C GLY A 142 35.22 -26.15 7.00
N SER A 143 36.40 -25.81 7.50
CA SER A 143 37.20 -26.68 8.36
C SER A 143 37.11 -26.18 9.79
N TYR A 144 37.04 -27.08 10.77
CA TYR A 144 36.95 -26.73 12.18
C TYR A 144 37.71 -27.75 13.04
N PHE A 145 38.15 -27.32 14.23
CA PHE A 145 38.62 -28.27 15.25
C PHE A 145 37.45 -28.74 16.11
N PRO A 146 37.52 -29.95 16.70
CA PRO A 146 36.47 -30.42 17.61
C PRO A 146 36.17 -29.49 18.80
N SER A 147 37.14 -28.64 19.19
CA SER A 147 36.95 -27.62 20.23
C SER A 147 35.94 -26.53 19.85
N ASP A 148 35.78 -26.29 18.55
CA ASP A 148 34.99 -25.17 18.02
C ASP A 148 33.53 -25.58 17.77
N LEU A 149 33.23 -26.88 17.81
CA LEU A 149 31.94 -27.45 17.42
C LEU A 149 30.77 -26.90 18.25
N ALA A 150 30.96 -26.65 19.55
CA ALA A 150 29.91 -26.10 20.39
C ALA A 150 29.55 -24.66 19.98
N LEU A 151 30.56 -23.83 19.67
CA LEU A 151 30.34 -22.48 19.17
C LEU A 151 29.65 -22.53 17.81
N ILE A 152 30.16 -23.33 16.88
CA ILE A 152 29.60 -23.49 15.53
C ILE A 152 28.13 -23.91 15.59
N ASN A 153 27.78 -24.89 16.42
CA ASN A 153 26.38 -25.33 16.55
C ASN A 153 25.52 -24.19 17.10
N SER A 154 25.94 -23.52 18.19
CA SER A 154 25.16 -22.41 18.76
C SER A 154 24.99 -21.23 17.79
N THR A 155 26.03 -20.88 17.02
CA THR A 155 25.96 -19.83 16.00
C THR A 155 25.08 -20.26 14.84
N THR A 156 25.12 -21.54 14.45
CA THR A 156 24.26 -22.08 13.40
C THR A 156 22.79 -22.04 13.82
N ASP A 157 22.47 -22.50 15.02
CA ASP A 157 21.09 -22.53 15.51
C ASP A 157 20.51 -21.10 15.58
N GLN A 158 21.30 -20.14 16.08
CA GLN A 158 20.91 -18.72 16.10
C GLN A 158 20.70 -18.15 14.70
N PHE A 159 21.65 -18.39 13.79
CA PHE A 159 21.58 -17.88 12.42
C PHE A 159 20.40 -18.45 11.64
N LEU A 160 20.19 -19.76 11.70
CA LEU A 160 19.05 -20.39 11.04
C LEU A 160 17.73 -19.92 11.65
N SER A 161 17.67 -19.73 12.96
CA SER A 161 16.51 -19.12 13.61
C SER A 161 16.23 -17.70 13.10
N GLN A 162 17.26 -16.86 12.93
CA GLN A 162 17.11 -15.54 12.33
C GLN A 162 16.62 -15.60 10.89
N VAL A 163 17.17 -16.49 10.05
CA VAL A 163 16.76 -16.60 8.64
C VAL A 163 15.32 -17.10 8.48
N VAL A 164 14.89 -18.05 9.31
CA VAL A 164 13.62 -18.77 9.14
C VAL A 164 12.49 -18.16 9.95
N HIS A 165 12.76 -17.82 11.21
CA HIS A 165 11.73 -17.47 12.19
C HIS A 165 11.78 -15.99 12.57
N ARG A 166 12.92 -15.33 12.37
CA ARG A 166 13.11 -13.92 12.68
C ARG A 166 12.70 -13.52 14.11
N GLY A 167 12.72 -14.43 15.07
CA GLY A 167 12.33 -14.14 16.46
C GLY A 167 10.90 -14.58 16.80
N GLU A 168 10.12 -14.96 15.79
CA GLU A 168 8.76 -15.49 15.98
C GLU A 168 8.76 -16.98 16.37
N PRO A 169 7.68 -17.46 16.99
CA PRO A 169 7.42 -18.87 17.24
C PRO A 169 7.52 -19.80 16.02
N ASP A 170 7.84 -21.06 16.27
CA ASP A 170 7.81 -22.11 15.25
C ASP A 170 6.40 -22.29 14.67
N GLY A 171 6.29 -22.26 13.35
CA GLY A 171 5.03 -22.46 12.62
C GLY A 171 4.25 -21.18 12.33
N GLU A 172 4.78 -20.02 12.72
CA GLU A 172 4.27 -18.71 12.34
C GLU A 172 5.00 -18.18 11.10
N PHE A 173 4.29 -17.39 10.29
CA PHE A 173 4.83 -16.79 9.09
C PHE A 173 5.80 -15.64 9.44
N ALA A 174 7.07 -15.79 9.05
CA ALA A 174 8.12 -14.81 9.38
C ALA A 174 9.12 -14.60 8.23
N ALA A 175 8.64 -14.44 7.01
CA ALA A 175 9.51 -14.23 5.85
C ALA A 175 10.36 -12.94 5.97
N TRP A 176 11.48 -12.89 5.25
CA TRP A 176 12.32 -11.69 5.17
C TRP A 176 11.66 -10.55 4.36
N GLY A 177 10.73 -10.91 3.47
CA GLY A 177 10.18 -10.01 2.46
C GLY A 177 9.66 -10.78 1.24
N GLY A 178 9.50 -10.09 0.13
CA GLY A 178 8.98 -10.65 -1.11
C GLY A 178 9.02 -9.69 -2.30
N SER A 179 8.17 -9.95 -3.28
CA SER A 179 8.09 -9.13 -4.50
C SER A 179 6.66 -9.01 -4.97
N ILE A 180 6.33 -7.86 -5.56
CA ILE A 180 5.03 -7.60 -6.18
C ILE A 180 5.22 -7.04 -7.59
N SER A 181 4.37 -7.47 -8.51
CA SER A 181 4.39 -7.06 -9.92
C SER A 181 3.00 -6.67 -10.36
N PHE A 182 2.83 -5.50 -10.95
CA PHE A 182 1.56 -5.07 -11.53
C PHE A 182 1.57 -5.26 -13.04
N ASP A 183 0.39 -5.45 -13.62
CA ASP A 183 0.24 -5.50 -15.07
C ASP A 183 0.53 -4.13 -15.70
N SER A 184 1.29 -4.16 -16.79
CA SER A 184 1.74 -2.97 -17.50
C SER A 184 1.49 -3.05 -19.01
N ASP A 185 0.66 -3.97 -19.48
CA ASP A 185 0.49 -4.25 -20.91
C ASP A 185 -0.47 -3.29 -21.65
N THR A 186 -0.97 -2.29 -20.93
CA THR A 186 -1.91 -1.24 -21.38
C THR A 186 -3.32 -1.75 -21.71
N SER A 187 -3.64 -3.01 -21.40
CA SER A 187 -4.99 -3.56 -21.59
C SER A 187 -5.92 -3.23 -20.43
N THR A 188 -5.36 -2.95 -19.26
CA THR A 188 -6.09 -2.56 -18.06
C THR A 188 -6.39 -1.06 -18.06
N ASN A 189 -7.65 -0.71 -17.85
CA ASN A 189 -8.08 0.68 -17.60
C ASN A 189 -7.94 0.98 -16.09
N TRP A 190 -6.78 1.49 -15.69
CA TRP A 190 -6.43 1.67 -14.28
C TRP A 190 -7.02 2.96 -13.69
N HIS A 191 -7.56 2.85 -12.48
CA HIS A 191 -7.72 3.98 -11.56
C HIS A 191 -6.49 4.06 -10.65
N TRP A 192 -5.70 5.12 -10.80
CA TRP A 192 -4.41 5.25 -10.12
C TRP A 192 -4.49 5.99 -8.79
N ASP A 193 -5.40 6.96 -8.68
CA ASP A 193 -5.44 7.89 -7.56
C ASP A 193 -6.32 7.37 -6.43
N TRP A 194 -5.69 6.72 -5.46
CA TRP A 194 -6.38 6.12 -4.30
C TRP A 194 -7.16 7.12 -3.43
N THR A 195 -6.98 8.43 -3.63
CA THR A 195 -7.68 9.48 -2.85
C THR A 195 -9.02 9.88 -3.44
N THR A 196 -9.31 9.47 -4.68
CA THR A 196 -10.57 9.79 -5.38
C THR A 196 -11.42 8.56 -5.60
N ASP A 197 -12.72 8.77 -5.83
CA ASP A 197 -13.66 7.70 -6.16
C ASP A 197 -13.25 6.99 -7.47
N VAL A 198 -13.45 5.68 -7.51
CA VAL A 198 -13.13 4.86 -8.68
C VAL A 198 -14.24 5.02 -9.72
N GLU A 199 -13.88 5.44 -10.93
CA GLU A 199 -14.88 5.65 -11.98
C GLU A 199 -15.39 4.32 -12.57
N PHE A 200 -16.57 4.38 -13.18
CA PHE A 200 -17.19 3.20 -13.78
C PHE A 200 -16.29 2.57 -14.86
N LEU A 201 -16.08 1.24 -14.78
CA LEU A 201 -15.21 0.41 -15.65
C LEU A 201 -13.70 0.52 -15.42
N GLU A 202 -13.25 1.18 -14.36
CA GLU A 202 -11.83 1.20 -14.00
C GLU A 202 -11.48 0.07 -13.03
N SER A 203 -10.27 -0.46 -13.15
CA SER A 203 -9.68 -1.36 -12.16
C SER A 203 -8.88 -0.53 -11.17
N ASP A 204 -9.19 -0.60 -9.88
CA ASP A 204 -8.54 0.23 -8.85
C ASP A 204 -7.17 -0.32 -8.46
N PHE A 205 -6.13 0.48 -8.69
CA PHE A 205 -4.74 0.10 -8.38
C PHE A 205 -4.52 -0.12 -6.89
N TYR A 206 -5.13 0.70 -6.03
CA TYR A 206 -5.03 0.57 -4.58
C TYR A 206 -5.57 -0.80 -4.10
N SER A 207 -6.74 -1.20 -4.61
CA SER A 207 -7.35 -2.50 -4.32
C SER A 207 -6.44 -3.67 -4.69
N VAL A 208 -5.84 -3.62 -5.89
CA VAL A 208 -4.87 -4.64 -6.32
C VAL A 208 -3.63 -4.61 -5.43
N ALA A 209 -3.13 -3.43 -5.03
CA ALA A 209 -2.00 -3.34 -4.12
C ALA A 209 -2.30 -3.92 -2.72
N VAL A 210 -3.50 -3.70 -2.16
CA VAL A 210 -3.95 -4.33 -0.91
C VAL A 210 -3.89 -5.86 -1.03
N HIS A 211 -4.41 -6.40 -2.13
CA HIS A 211 -4.43 -7.83 -2.43
C HIS A 211 -3.02 -8.41 -2.56
N GLU A 212 -2.18 -7.86 -3.43
CA GLU A 212 -0.86 -8.41 -3.72
C GLU A 212 0.12 -8.25 -2.55
N LEU A 213 0.01 -7.19 -1.75
CA LEU A 213 0.76 -7.09 -0.50
C LEU A 213 0.28 -8.11 0.54
N GLY A 214 -1.02 -8.42 0.58
CA GLY A 214 -1.54 -9.52 1.37
C GLY A 214 -0.89 -10.87 0.99
N HIS A 215 -0.76 -11.14 -0.31
CA HIS A 215 0.00 -12.29 -0.79
C HIS A 215 1.47 -12.25 -0.40
N ALA A 216 2.12 -11.09 -0.56
CA ALA A 216 3.51 -10.92 -0.16
C ALA A 216 3.72 -11.14 1.34
N LEU A 217 2.71 -10.88 2.17
CA LEU A 217 2.67 -11.13 3.62
C LEU A 217 2.21 -12.55 4.00
N GLY A 218 2.04 -13.44 3.01
CA GLY A 218 1.81 -14.86 3.23
C GLY A 218 0.37 -15.32 3.05
N LEU A 219 -0.63 -14.43 2.98
CA LEU A 219 -2.01 -14.84 2.68
C LEU A 219 -2.05 -15.55 1.34
N GLY A 220 -2.62 -16.74 1.27
CA GLY A 220 -2.74 -17.47 0.01
C GLY A 220 -1.46 -18.09 -0.56
N ALA A 221 -0.30 -17.67 -0.09
CA ALA A 221 1.00 -18.01 -0.67
C ALA A 221 1.93 -18.76 0.29
N SER A 222 1.59 -18.81 1.58
CA SER A 222 2.40 -19.45 2.61
C SER A 222 2.01 -20.91 2.89
N ASN A 223 2.91 -21.63 3.56
CA ASN A 223 2.63 -22.99 4.03
C ASN A 223 1.59 -22.97 5.16
N GLU A 224 1.62 -21.94 5.99
CA GLU A 224 0.71 -21.69 7.10
C GLU A 224 -0.72 -21.56 6.58
N TRP A 225 -0.95 -20.71 5.57
CA TRP A 225 -2.23 -20.60 4.88
C TRP A 225 -2.65 -21.94 4.26
N SER A 226 -1.76 -22.57 3.51
CA SER A 226 -2.05 -23.82 2.79
C SER A 226 -2.44 -24.96 3.74
N SER A 227 -1.89 -24.97 4.96
CA SER A 227 -2.23 -25.96 5.99
C SER A 227 -3.65 -25.81 6.54
N LEU A 228 -4.21 -24.59 6.44
CA LEU A 228 -5.54 -24.24 6.90
C LEU A 228 -6.62 -24.41 5.82
N VAL A 229 -6.26 -24.53 4.53
CA VAL A 229 -7.24 -24.76 3.47
C VAL A 229 -7.54 -26.24 3.28
N GLN A 230 -8.77 -26.66 3.60
CA GLN A 230 -9.23 -28.04 3.44
C GLN A 230 -10.68 -28.08 2.93
N ASN A 231 -10.95 -28.95 1.93
CA ASN A 231 -12.30 -29.15 1.37
C ASN A 231 -13.03 -27.83 1.00
N ASN A 232 -12.29 -26.88 0.41
CA ASN A 232 -12.76 -25.54 0.06
C ASN A 232 -13.17 -24.64 1.24
N SER A 233 -12.62 -24.88 2.43
CA SER A 233 -12.81 -24.03 3.60
C SER A 233 -11.46 -23.68 4.22
N PHE A 234 -11.35 -22.47 4.77
CA PHE A 234 -10.19 -22.06 5.57
C PHE A 234 -10.48 -22.31 7.05
N LEU A 235 -9.66 -23.13 7.69
CA LEU A 235 -9.87 -23.67 9.03
C LEU A 235 -9.22 -22.85 10.16
N GLY A 236 -8.85 -21.61 9.88
CA GLY A 236 -8.31 -20.67 10.86
C GLY A 236 -9.34 -20.32 11.95
N ALA A 237 -8.88 -20.23 13.20
CA ALA A 237 -9.75 -19.98 14.34
C ALA A 237 -10.21 -18.52 14.41
N ASN A 238 -9.33 -17.58 14.05
CA ASN A 238 -9.65 -16.17 14.00
C ASN A 238 -10.62 -15.90 12.84
N ALA A 239 -10.35 -16.44 11.65
CA ALA A 239 -11.22 -16.32 10.49
C ALA A 239 -12.60 -16.96 10.73
N TYR A 240 -12.67 -18.10 11.42
CA TYR A 240 -13.94 -18.71 11.86
C TYR A 240 -14.76 -17.76 12.76
N ALA A 241 -14.10 -17.10 13.71
CA ALA A 241 -14.75 -16.15 14.60
C ALA A 241 -15.21 -14.89 13.85
N ALA A 242 -14.36 -14.33 12.97
CA ALA A 242 -14.66 -13.17 12.13
C ALA A 242 -15.84 -13.45 11.18
N ASN A 243 -15.96 -14.68 10.68
CA ASN A 243 -17.03 -15.11 9.79
C ASN A 243 -18.25 -15.68 10.53
N GLY A 244 -18.58 -15.10 11.69
CA GLY A 244 -19.83 -15.39 12.41
C GLY A 244 -19.94 -16.80 12.98
N GLY A 245 -18.82 -17.47 13.26
CA GLY A 245 -18.80 -18.84 13.76
C GLY A 245 -19.00 -19.88 12.66
N SER A 246 -18.48 -19.60 11.47
CA SER A 246 -18.46 -20.54 10.35
C SER A 246 -17.15 -20.44 9.57
N TYR A 247 -16.63 -21.56 9.06
CA TYR A 247 -15.40 -21.52 8.28
C TYR A 247 -15.65 -20.82 6.93
N PRO A 248 -14.93 -19.74 6.60
CA PRO A 248 -15.09 -19.07 5.32
C PRO A 248 -14.67 -19.99 4.18
N SER A 249 -15.36 -19.83 3.04
CA SER A 249 -15.03 -20.55 1.82
C SER A 249 -13.73 -20.03 1.24
N ALA A 250 -12.80 -20.93 0.95
CA ALA A 250 -11.50 -20.60 0.37
C ALA A 250 -11.11 -21.63 -0.69
N PHE A 251 -10.37 -21.22 -1.71
CA PHE A 251 -9.84 -22.15 -2.70
C PHE A 251 -8.43 -21.75 -3.14
N GLY A 252 -7.48 -22.66 -2.97
CA GLY A 252 -6.07 -22.40 -3.25
C GLY A 252 -5.57 -21.23 -2.42
N GLY A 253 -5.10 -20.18 -3.09
CA GLY A 253 -4.55 -18.99 -2.47
C GLY A 253 -5.55 -17.88 -2.12
N HIS A 254 -6.85 -18.10 -2.29
CA HIS A 254 -7.82 -17.01 -2.16
C HIS A 254 -9.05 -17.41 -1.36
N TRP A 255 -9.82 -16.41 -0.93
CA TRP A 255 -11.23 -16.62 -0.63
C TRP A 255 -11.98 -17.06 -1.90
N GLN A 256 -13.15 -17.68 -1.75
CA GLN A 256 -14.01 -17.90 -2.91
C GLN A 256 -14.69 -16.59 -3.34
N PHE A 257 -15.05 -16.48 -4.62
CA PHE A 257 -15.79 -15.35 -5.17
C PHE A 257 -17.01 -14.98 -4.34
N GLY A 258 -17.15 -13.69 -4.03
CA GLY A 258 -18.26 -13.10 -3.31
C GLY A 258 -18.24 -13.37 -1.81
N VAL A 259 -17.11 -13.79 -1.23
CA VAL A 259 -16.95 -13.85 0.23
C VAL A 259 -16.87 -12.42 0.74
N GLU A 260 -17.84 -12.01 1.54
CA GLU A 260 -17.94 -10.66 2.11
C GLU A 260 -17.45 -10.61 3.56
N SER A 261 -16.97 -9.44 3.97
CA SER A 261 -16.64 -9.08 5.34
C SER A 261 -16.77 -7.58 5.52
N THR A 262 -16.69 -7.08 6.76
CA THR A 262 -16.54 -5.65 6.99
C THR A 262 -15.11 -5.20 6.73
N VAL A 263 -14.93 -3.96 6.26
CA VAL A 263 -13.63 -3.27 6.26
C VAL A 263 -13.05 -3.31 7.67
N LEU A 264 -11.75 -3.60 7.81
CA LEU A 264 -11.12 -3.70 9.11
C LEU A 264 -11.36 -2.43 9.92
N GLY A 265 -11.85 -2.57 11.15
CA GLY A 265 -12.12 -1.43 12.03
C GLY A 265 -13.38 -0.62 11.72
N LEU A 266 -14.17 -0.99 10.71
CA LEU A 266 -15.42 -0.33 10.33
C LEU A 266 -16.57 -1.35 10.20
N ASP A 267 -17.80 -0.84 10.08
CA ASP A 267 -19.02 -1.64 9.85
C ASP A 267 -19.39 -1.77 8.35
N THR A 268 -18.65 -1.10 7.47
CA THR A 268 -18.89 -1.12 6.02
C THR A 268 -18.58 -2.49 5.44
N VAL A 269 -19.57 -3.13 4.80
CA VAL A 269 -19.41 -4.45 4.16
C VAL A 269 -18.89 -4.29 2.72
N GLN A 270 -17.95 -5.14 2.34
CA GLN A 270 -17.46 -5.33 0.98
C GLN A 270 -17.05 -6.79 0.77
N GLU A 271 -16.75 -7.17 -0.47
CA GLU A 271 -16.01 -8.41 -0.74
C GLU A 271 -14.63 -8.37 -0.07
N ALA A 272 -14.19 -9.50 0.46
CA ALA A 272 -12.87 -9.64 1.08
C ALA A 272 -11.76 -9.24 0.09
N ALA A 273 -10.70 -8.62 0.61
CA ALA A 273 -9.63 -8.12 -0.24
C ALA A 273 -8.87 -9.25 -0.93
N LEU A 274 -8.79 -10.44 -0.31
CA LEU A 274 -8.19 -11.65 -0.90
C LEU A 274 -9.16 -12.47 -1.78
N ASP A 275 -10.30 -11.90 -2.18
CA ASP A 275 -11.13 -12.47 -3.25
C ASP A 275 -10.36 -12.44 -4.58
N PRO A 276 -10.40 -13.51 -5.42
CA PRO A 276 -9.66 -13.58 -6.69
C PRO A 276 -10.11 -12.57 -7.76
N ASP A 277 -11.17 -11.79 -7.57
CA ASP A 277 -11.53 -10.69 -8.47
C ASP A 277 -11.59 -9.31 -7.80
N VAL A 278 -11.42 -8.29 -8.64
CA VAL A 278 -11.69 -6.90 -8.29
C VAL A 278 -12.82 -6.44 -9.20
N THR A 279 -13.97 -6.13 -8.60
CA THR A 279 -15.10 -5.57 -9.33
C THR A 279 -14.72 -4.17 -9.85
N ASN A 280 -14.79 -3.97 -11.16
CA ASN A 280 -14.50 -2.67 -11.77
C ASN A 280 -15.42 -1.57 -11.22
N GLY A 281 -14.88 -0.36 -11.06
CA GLY A 281 -15.59 0.79 -10.49
C GLY A 281 -15.79 0.71 -8.97
N THR A 282 -15.02 -0.14 -8.27
CA THR A 282 -15.09 -0.25 -6.81
C THR A 282 -13.69 -0.20 -6.21
N ARG A 283 -13.61 0.29 -4.97
CA ARG A 283 -12.41 0.19 -4.13
C ARG A 283 -12.63 -0.87 -3.06
N LYS A 284 -11.66 -1.76 -2.90
CA LYS A 284 -11.57 -2.75 -1.83
C LYS A 284 -10.47 -2.32 -0.84
N TYR A 285 -10.82 -2.33 0.44
CA TYR A 285 -9.89 -2.22 1.55
C TYR A 285 -9.67 -3.57 2.23
N LEU A 286 -8.64 -3.69 3.05
CA LEU A 286 -8.41 -4.88 3.87
C LEU A 286 -9.62 -5.10 4.79
N THR A 287 -10.17 -6.31 4.79
CA THR A 287 -11.34 -6.64 5.61
C THR A 287 -10.94 -7.28 6.94
N THR A 288 -11.89 -7.28 7.88
CA THR A 288 -11.79 -8.02 9.15
C THR A 288 -11.46 -9.51 8.92
N LEU A 289 -12.00 -10.12 7.86
CA LEU A 289 -11.71 -11.51 7.52
C LEU A 289 -10.27 -11.71 7.02
N ASP A 290 -9.77 -10.81 6.17
CA ASP A 290 -8.38 -10.86 5.68
C ASP A 290 -7.40 -10.69 6.86
N ALA A 291 -7.66 -9.71 7.73
CA ALA A 291 -6.87 -9.49 8.94
C ALA A 291 -6.94 -10.66 9.93
N ALA A 292 -8.09 -11.34 10.03
CA ALA A 292 -8.21 -12.55 10.83
C ALA A 292 -7.38 -13.70 10.26
N ALA A 293 -7.30 -13.84 8.94
CA ALA A 293 -6.43 -14.82 8.32
C ALA A 293 -4.94 -14.50 8.49
N LEU A 294 -4.55 -13.21 8.52
CA LEU A 294 -3.18 -12.81 8.90
C LEU A 294 -2.84 -13.34 10.31
N LYS A 295 -3.77 -13.19 11.27
CA LYS A 295 -3.61 -13.75 12.62
C LYS A 295 -3.49 -15.27 12.62
N ASP A 296 -4.28 -15.95 11.79
CA ASP A 296 -4.24 -17.40 11.70
C ASP A 296 -2.94 -17.95 11.10
N ILE A 297 -2.21 -17.15 10.31
CA ILE A 297 -0.88 -17.53 9.78
C ILE A 297 0.28 -17.04 10.65
N GLY A 298 0.01 -16.33 11.75
CA GLY A 298 1.01 -15.98 12.77
C GLY A 298 1.21 -14.49 13.03
N TRP A 299 0.60 -13.58 12.26
CA TRP A 299 0.79 -12.14 12.49
C TRP A 299 0.01 -11.62 13.72
N GLU A 300 0.62 -10.74 14.48
CA GLU A 300 -0.08 -9.88 15.46
C GLU A 300 -0.70 -8.67 14.74
N VAL A 301 -2.03 -8.64 14.61
CA VAL A 301 -2.73 -7.60 13.83
C VAL A 301 -3.65 -6.70 14.69
N ALA A 302 -3.37 -5.39 14.66
CA ALA A 302 -4.20 -4.33 15.23
C ALA A 302 -5.51 -4.15 14.44
N THR A 303 -6.55 -3.63 15.09
CA THR A 303 -7.81 -3.27 14.44
C THR A 303 -7.86 -1.75 14.27
N ILE A 304 -7.28 -1.27 13.19
CA ILE A 304 -7.23 0.15 12.81
C ILE A 304 -7.93 0.28 11.46
N ALA A 305 -8.79 1.29 11.30
CA ALA A 305 -9.47 1.52 10.04
C ALA A 305 -8.49 2.05 8.97
N PRO A 306 -8.61 1.62 7.70
CA PRO A 306 -7.82 2.19 6.62
C PRO A 306 -8.29 3.61 6.31
N PRO A 307 -7.43 4.46 5.73
CA PRO A 307 -7.87 5.75 5.23
C PRO A 307 -8.80 5.53 4.04
N ILE A 308 -10.07 5.92 4.19
CA ILE A 308 -11.07 5.79 3.15
C ILE A 308 -10.94 6.99 2.22
N GLY A 309 -10.58 6.76 0.95
CA GLY A 309 -10.52 7.81 -0.06
C GLY A 309 -11.86 8.55 -0.15
N GLY A 310 -11.82 9.89 -0.06
CA GLY A 310 -13.00 10.75 -0.01
C GLY A 310 -13.56 11.05 1.39
N ASP A 311 -13.03 10.46 2.47
CA ASP A 311 -13.32 10.85 3.85
C ASP A 311 -12.29 11.89 4.33
N PRO A 312 -12.65 12.83 5.22
CA PRO A 312 -11.83 13.99 5.49
C PRO A 312 -10.46 13.66 6.07
N LEU A 313 -9.42 14.36 5.63
CA LEU A 313 -8.08 14.15 6.19
C LEU A 313 -8.09 14.47 7.68
N PHE A 314 -7.68 13.49 8.49
CA PHE A 314 -7.55 13.72 9.91
C PHE A 314 -6.53 14.83 10.17
N GLY A 315 -6.96 15.84 10.95
CA GLY A 315 -6.15 17.03 11.19
C GLY A 315 -6.41 18.19 10.23
N ASP A 316 -7.23 18.02 9.19
CA ASP A 316 -7.77 19.10 8.34
C ASP A 316 -8.98 19.72 9.06
N TYR A 317 -8.70 20.57 10.05
CA TYR A 317 -9.72 21.11 10.94
C TYR A 317 -10.46 22.30 10.35
N ASN A 318 -10.01 22.87 9.23
CA ASN A 318 -10.76 23.87 8.46
C ASN A 318 -11.54 23.27 7.28
N ASP A 319 -11.39 21.97 7.00
CA ASP A 319 -12.00 21.24 5.89
C ASP A 319 -11.68 21.88 4.52
N ASP A 320 -10.47 22.43 4.38
CA ASP A 320 -10.00 23.09 3.16
C ASP A 320 -9.22 22.17 2.22
N GLY A 321 -9.09 20.90 2.62
CA GLY A 321 -8.36 19.89 1.89
C GLY A 321 -6.86 19.98 2.10
N PHE A 322 -6.38 20.61 3.16
CA PHE A 322 -4.97 20.61 3.53
C PHE A 322 -4.85 20.46 5.04
N VAL A 323 -3.83 19.70 5.48
CA VAL A 323 -3.44 19.65 6.89
C VAL A 323 -2.22 20.55 7.05
N ASP A 324 -2.41 21.79 7.47
CA ASP A 324 -1.35 22.77 7.58
C ASP A 324 -1.43 23.63 8.86
N ALA A 325 -0.71 24.75 8.87
CA ALA A 325 -0.63 25.60 10.06
C ALA A 325 -1.96 26.31 10.38
N ALA A 326 -2.90 26.40 9.43
CA ALA A 326 -4.25 26.92 9.65
C ALA A 326 -5.05 26.00 10.57
N ASP A 327 -4.96 24.69 10.38
CA ASP A 327 -5.66 23.69 11.21
C ASP A 327 -5.18 23.70 12.65
N TYR A 328 -3.87 23.91 12.83
CA TYR A 328 -3.29 24.08 14.16
C TYR A 328 -3.95 25.23 14.92
N THR A 329 -4.27 26.34 14.24
CA THR A 329 -4.91 27.48 14.91
C THR A 329 -6.35 27.17 15.32
N LEU A 330 -7.09 26.40 14.51
CA LEU A 330 -8.44 25.94 14.83
C LEU A 330 -8.46 24.96 15.99
N TRP A 331 -7.54 23.99 15.99
CA TRP A 331 -7.37 23.10 17.14
C TRP A 331 -7.04 23.90 18.40
N ARG A 332 -6.07 24.82 18.31
CA ARG A 332 -5.60 25.60 19.46
C ARG A 332 -6.71 26.43 20.09
N ASP A 333 -7.57 27.04 19.28
CA ASP A 333 -8.71 27.83 19.74
C ASP A 333 -9.86 26.97 20.29
N SER A 334 -9.91 25.69 19.90
CA SER A 334 -10.95 24.74 20.30
C SER A 334 -10.57 23.87 21.50
N VAL A 335 -9.34 23.98 22.03
CA VAL A 335 -8.89 23.19 23.20
C VAL A 335 -9.86 23.35 24.38
N GLY A 336 -10.31 22.22 24.93
CA GLY A 336 -11.26 22.15 26.04
C GLY A 336 -12.74 22.18 25.62
N GLN A 337 -13.04 22.33 24.34
CA GLN A 337 -14.41 22.15 23.82
C GLN A 337 -14.82 20.67 23.81
N PRO A 338 -16.13 20.36 23.81
CA PRO A 338 -16.62 18.98 23.71
C PRO A 338 -16.17 18.27 22.42
N ALA A 339 -16.20 16.94 22.44
CA ALA A 339 -15.96 16.11 21.25
C ALA A 339 -16.84 16.54 20.06
N GLY A 340 -16.30 16.49 18.85
CA GLY A 340 -16.99 16.90 17.62
C GLY A 340 -17.05 18.41 17.39
N SER A 341 -16.27 19.21 18.14
CA SER A 341 -16.17 20.67 17.91
C SER A 341 -15.23 21.05 16.77
N LEU A 342 -14.39 20.12 16.31
CA LEU A 342 -13.53 20.25 15.14
C LEU A 342 -14.09 19.35 14.02
N PRO A 343 -14.20 19.84 12.77
CA PRO A 343 -14.32 18.98 11.59
C PRO A 343 -13.20 17.93 11.59
N ASN A 344 -13.42 16.78 10.96
CA ASN A 344 -12.33 15.87 10.58
C ASN A 344 -11.48 15.39 11.79
N ASP A 345 -12.11 15.40 12.97
CA ASP A 345 -11.56 14.92 14.23
C ASP A 345 -11.97 13.46 14.45
N PRO A 346 -11.02 12.50 14.41
CA PRO A 346 -11.32 11.09 14.61
C PRO A 346 -11.57 10.73 16.09
N SER A 347 -11.34 11.65 17.03
CA SER A 347 -11.46 11.37 18.46
C SER A 347 -12.86 11.70 19.01
N SER A 348 -13.32 10.85 19.92
CA SER A 348 -14.57 11.05 20.67
C SER A 348 -14.35 11.74 22.03
N THR A 349 -13.19 12.34 22.24
CA THR A 349 -12.82 13.02 23.49
C THR A 349 -12.98 14.54 23.41
N THR A 350 -12.92 15.20 24.57
CA THR A 350 -12.72 16.65 24.63
C THR A 350 -11.48 17.06 23.83
N ILE A 351 -11.56 18.17 23.09
CA ILE A 351 -10.49 18.65 22.21
C ILE A 351 -9.22 18.92 23.04
N GLY A 352 -8.13 18.23 22.70
CA GLY A 352 -6.90 18.23 23.48
C GLY A 352 -5.72 17.60 22.74
N SER A 353 -4.91 16.84 23.47
CA SER A 353 -3.66 16.26 22.95
C SER A 353 -3.85 15.23 21.83
N GLU A 354 -4.99 14.56 21.79
CA GLU A 354 -5.27 13.54 20.76
C GLU A 354 -5.44 14.19 19.38
N GLN A 355 -6.21 15.27 19.32
CA GLN A 355 -6.38 16.09 18.11
C GLN A 355 -5.07 16.74 17.67
N TYR A 356 -4.28 17.24 18.63
CA TYR A 356 -2.95 17.77 18.31
C TYR A 356 -2.06 16.73 17.64
N ARG A 357 -2.10 15.49 18.13
CA ARG A 357 -1.34 14.38 17.56
C ARG A 357 -1.84 14.04 16.16
N ALA A 358 -3.16 13.95 15.96
CA ALA A 358 -3.74 13.72 14.64
C ALA A 358 -3.30 14.78 13.61
N TRP A 359 -3.34 16.07 13.97
CA TRP A 359 -2.79 17.14 13.13
C TRP A 359 -1.28 16.99 12.88
N SER A 360 -0.49 16.71 13.92
CA SER A 360 0.97 16.63 13.76
C SER A 360 1.40 15.47 12.89
N ASP A 361 0.68 14.35 12.99
CA ASP A 361 0.96 13.12 12.25
C ASP A 361 0.60 13.27 10.76
N ASN A 362 -0.35 14.15 10.44
CA ASN A 362 -0.82 14.40 9.07
C ASN A 362 -0.32 15.74 8.48
N TYR A 363 0.53 16.50 9.18
CA TYR A 363 0.97 17.82 8.71
C TYR A 363 1.65 17.78 7.34
N GLY A 364 1.11 18.54 6.39
CA GLY A 364 1.52 18.58 4.99
C GLY A 364 0.72 17.67 4.07
N ALA A 365 -0.24 16.90 4.60
CA ALA A 365 -1.18 16.12 3.79
C ALA A 365 -2.19 17.04 3.10
N ALA A 366 -2.76 16.61 1.98
CA ALA A 366 -3.73 17.37 1.21
C ALA A 366 -4.82 16.45 0.63
N ALA A 367 -6.08 16.85 0.79
CA ALA A 367 -7.20 16.33 0.04
C ALA A 367 -7.10 16.87 -1.37
N THR A 368 -7.13 15.98 -2.33
CA THR A 368 -7.35 16.33 -3.72
C THR A 368 -8.80 16.80 -3.86
N ALA A 369 -9.00 18.11 -4.01
CA ALA A 369 -10.30 18.64 -4.42
C ALA A 369 -10.73 17.92 -5.73
N PRO A 370 -12.02 17.58 -5.90
CA PRO A 370 -12.53 17.10 -7.18
C PRO A 370 -12.12 18.09 -8.25
N GLY A 371 -11.29 17.65 -9.20
CA GLY A 371 -10.88 18.48 -10.31
C GLY A 371 -12.14 19.00 -10.98
N ALA A 372 -12.29 20.32 -11.10
CA ALA A 372 -13.36 20.91 -11.89
C ALA A 372 -13.20 20.41 -13.33
N THR A 373 -13.95 19.37 -13.70
CA THR A 373 -14.04 18.93 -15.09
C THR A 373 -14.50 20.14 -15.88
N ALA A 374 -13.70 20.59 -16.85
CA ALA A 374 -14.13 21.61 -17.77
C ALA A 374 -15.46 21.14 -18.37
N ALA A 375 -16.54 21.88 -18.08
CA ALA A 375 -17.82 21.62 -18.71
C ALA A 375 -17.57 21.57 -20.23
N PRO A 376 -18.03 20.55 -20.96
CA PRO A 376 -17.81 20.48 -22.40
C PRO A 376 -18.31 21.78 -23.00
N GLU A 377 -17.41 22.60 -23.54
CA GLU A 377 -17.83 23.80 -24.22
C GLU A 377 -18.75 23.34 -25.36
N PRO A 378 -20.00 23.85 -25.44
CA PRO A 378 -20.85 23.54 -26.57
C PRO A 378 -20.07 23.94 -27.80
N SER A 379 -19.82 22.97 -28.69
CA SER A 379 -18.93 23.10 -29.83
C SER A 379 -19.14 24.47 -30.48
N ALA A 380 -18.15 25.37 -30.41
CA ALA A 380 -18.23 26.71 -31.01
C ALA A 380 -18.53 26.66 -32.53
N ILE A 381 -18.49 25.48 -33.13
CA ILE A 381 -18.94 25.17 -34.48
C ILE A 381 -20.46 25.35 -34.65
N VAL A 382 -21.31 25.10 -33.64
CA VAL A 382 -22.78 25.25 -33.76
C VAL A 382 -23.20 26.72 -33.77
N LEU A 383 -22.48 27.61 -33.07
CA LEU A 383 -22.74 29.05 -33.07
C LEU A 383 -22.30 29.76 -34.37
N LEU A 384 -21.33 29.20 -35.11
CA LEU A 384 -20.92 29.76 -36.41
C LEU A 384 -21.78 29.29 -37.59
N THR A 385 -22.44 28.13 -37.49
CA THR A 385 -23.37 27.67 -38.54
C THR A 385 -24.77 28.27 -38.43
N GLY A 386 -25.17 28.78 -37.26
CA GLY A 386 -26.49 29.39 -37.03
C GLY A 386 -26.67 30.81 -37.62
N LEU A 387 -25.58 31.55 -37.83
CA LEU A 387 -25.62 32.93 -38.36
C LEU A 387 -25.53 33.01 -39.90
N GLY A 388 -25.21 31.90 -40.59
CA GLY A 388 -24.99 31.88 -42.04
C GLY A 388 -26.25 31.69 -42.90
N TRP A 389 -27.40 31.35 -42.30
CA TRP A 389 -28.62 31.00 -43.06
C TRP A 389 -29.71 32.09 -43.07
N TRP A 390 -29.42 33.28 -42.55
CA TRP A 390 -30.37 34.41 -42.54
C TRP A 390 -29.87 35.67 -43.24
N SER A 391 -29.11 35.52 -44.32
CA SER A 391 -28.79 36.67 -45.18
C SER A 391 -28.67 36.30 -46.65
N ARG A 392 -29.71 35.67 -47.21
CA ARG A 392 -29.95 35.66 -48.66
C ARG A 392 -31.35 35.16 -48.97
N ARG A 393 -32.34 36.06 -48.91
CA ARG A 393 -33.47 36.06 -49.83
C ARG A 393 -34.28 37.35 -49.73
N ARG A 394 -34.40 38.00 -50.90
CA ARG A 394 -35.39 39.00 -51.33
C ARG A 394 -35.00 40.48 -51.15
N ARG A 395 -34.61 41.08 -52.27
CA ARG A 395 -35.34 42.21 -52.88
C ARG A 395 -35.00 42.29 -54.37
N ALA A 396 -35.97 41.92 -55.21
CA ALA A 396 -35.99 42.22 -56.63
C ALA A 396 -37.23 43.09 -56.91
N ALA A 397 -37.00 44.21 -57.62
CA ALA A 397 -37.91 45.10 -58.37
C ALA A 397 -39.14 45.68 -57.63
N THR A 398 -39.55 46.95 -57.80
CA THR A 398 -39.90 47.66 -59.06
C THR A 398 -40.12 49.18 -58.73
N PRO A 399 -40.12 50.12 -59.70
CA PRO A 399 -39.92 51.57 -59.49
C PRO A 399 -41.23 52.38 -59.33
N PRO A 400 -41.19 53.65 -58.87
CA PRO A 400 -42.37 54.50 -58.76
C PRO A 400 -42.72 55.23 -60.07
N ARG A 401 -44.01 55.23 -60.42
CA ARG A 401 -44.65 56.15 -61.38
C ARG A 401 -44.97 57.50 -60.70
N PRO A 402 -45.03 58.61 -61.45
CA PRO A 402 -45.26 59.95 -60.91
C PRO A 402 -46.76 60.25 -60.70
N ARG A 403 -47.07 61.24 -59.88
CA ARG A 403 -48.39 61.90 -59.86
C ARG A 403 -48.27 63.43 -59.84
N PRO A 404 -49.28 64.13 -60.40
CA PRO A 404 -49.22 65.55 -60.73
C PRO A 404 -49.91 66.44 -59.68
N ALA A 405 -49.46 67.69 -59.59
CA ALA A 405 -50.23 68.93 -59.68
C ALA A 405 -49.23 70.08 -59.75
#